data_AF-F3C2L6-F1
#
_entry.id   AF-F3C2L6-F1
#
_cell.length_a   1.000
_cell.length_b   1.000
_cell.length_c   1.000
_cell.angle_alpha   90.00
_cell.angle_beta   90.00
_cell.angle_gamma   90.00
#
_symmetry.space_group_name_H-M   'P 1'
#
loop_
_entity.id
_entity.type
_entity.pdbx_description
1 polymer ?
#
loop_
_entity_poly.entity_id
_entity_poly.type
_entity_poly.pdbx_seq_one_letter_code
_entity_poly.pdbx_strand_id
1 'polypeptide(L)'
;GPQRFHQPPISLEDLPPIKAVILSHNHYDHLDRMAIKALTDKTEHFLAPLGVGDTLIEWGVPAHKVRQLDWWQSTEVAGIEFVATPSQHFSGRTLLDSNRTLWASWVIIDGDQRIFFSGDSGYFDGFKTIGEQYGPFDLTLMETGAYNVEWPHVHMQPEQTLQAHLDLRGRWLLPIHNGTFDLSMHAWHEPFDRILALAWEQNVSITTPVMGQPFYVQYPCRGLTWWLGVDEVAEPEPEPEPEQHGRVTNCKCPRQNA
;
A
#
# COMPACT_ATOMS: atom_id res chain seq x y z
N GLY A 1 -5.33 12.31 9.38
CA GLY A 1 -4.80 10.96 9.21
C GLY A 1 -3.28 11.03 9.12
N PRO A 2 -2.60 9.89 9.13
CA PRO A 2 -1.15 9.82 8.95
C PRO A 2 -0.74 10.45 7.62
N GLN A 3 0.36 11.19 7.62
CA GLN A 3 0.96 11.70 6.39
C GLN A 3 1.80 10.60 5.74
N ARG A 4 1.83 10.58 4.41
CA ARG A 4 2.71 9.68 3.65
C ARG A 4 4.17 10.14 3.74
N PHE A 5 5.10 9.20 3.75
CA PHE A 5 6.54 9.49 3.75
C PHE A 5 7.05 10.02 2.40
N HIS A 6 6.40 9.65 1.30
CA HIS A 6 6.79 10.03 -0.05
C HIS A 6 5.58 10.42 -0.89
N GLN A 7 5.78 11.19 -1.95
CA GLN A 7 4.72 11.47 -2.91
C GLN A 7 4.36 10.22 -3.72
N PRO A 8 3.12 10.11 -4.24
CA PRO A 8 2.77 9.08 -5.21
C PRO A 8 3.70 9.17 -6.43
N PRO A 9 4.19 8.04 -6.96
CA PRO A 9 5.07 8.05 -8.13
C PRO A 9 4.41 8.58 -9.43
N ILE A 10 3.07 8.62 -9.46
CA ILE A 10 2.29 9.16 -10.57
C ILE A 10 1.13 10.00 -10.02
N SER A 11 0.87 11.15 -10.64
CA SER A 11 -0.25 12.01 -10.28
C SER A 11 -1.59 11.42 -10.77
N LEU A 12 -2.71 11.86 -10.21
CA LEU A 12 -4.03 11.41 -10.67
C LEU A 12 -4.35 11.94 -12.07
N GLU A 13 -3.81 13.10 -12.42
CA GLU A 13 -3.93 13.75 -13.71
C GLU A 13 -3.21 12.96 -14.80
N ASP A 14 -2.02 12.44 -14.49
CA ASP A 14 -1.16 11.71 -15.43
C ASP A 14 -1.59 10.24 -15.63
N LEU A 15 -2.51 9.72 -14.81
CA LEU A 15 -3.05 8.38 -15.01
C LEU A 15 -3.75 8.27 -16.38
N PRO A 16 -3.48 7.20 -17.15
CA PRO A 16 -4.14 6.94 -18.42
C PRO A 16 -5.62 6.57 -18.19
N PRO A 17 -6.42 6.39 -19.25
CA PRO A 17 -7.74 5.75 -19.11
C PRO A 17 -7.62 4.38 -18.43
N ILE A 18 -8.49 4.13 -17.44
CA ILE A 18 -8.45 2.94 -16.58
C ILE A 18 -9.67 2.06 -16.87
N LYS A 19 -9.42 0.77 -17.16
CA LYS A 19 -10.49 -0.21 -17.37
C LYS A 19 -11.22 -0.58 -16.07
N ALA A 20 -10.45 -0.85 -15.02
CA ALA A 20 -10.99 -1.18 -13.72
C ALA A 20 -10.13 -0.62 -12.59
N VAL A 21 -10.79 -0.17 -11.52
CA VAL A 21 -10.20 0.04 -10.19
C VAL A 21 -10.76 -1.05 -9.28
N ILE A 22 -9.90 -1.78 -8.57
CA ILE A 22 -10.32 -2.75 -7.55
C ILE A 22 -10.13 -2.15 -6.16
N LEU A 23 -11.03 -2.44 -5.24
CA LEU A 23 -10.99 -2.00 -3.84
C LEU A 23 -11.01 -3.20 -2.92
N SER A 24 -10.16 -3.22 -1.89
CA SER A 24 -10.12 -4.31 -0.90
C SER A 24 -11.15 -4.11 0.21
N HIS A 25 -11.24 -2.91 0.77
CA HIS A 25 -12.13 -2.56 1.88
C HIS A 25 -12.25 -1.04 2.03
N ASN A 26 -12.92 -0.56 3.09
CA ASN A 26 -13.30 0.85 3.21
C ASN A 26 -12.37 1.70 4.09
N HIS A 27 -11.21 1.23 4.57
CA HIS A 27 -10.31 2.07 5.38
C HIS A 27 -9.73 3.23 4.57
N TYR A 28 -9.26 4.28 5.26
CA TYR A 28 -8.90 5.56 4.62
C TYR A 28 -7.68 5.46 3.70
N ASP A 29 -6.75 4.54 4.00
CA ASP A 29 -5.56 4.24 3.22
C ASP A 29 -5.84 3.35 1.99
N HIS A 30 -6.99 2.67 1.95
CA HIS A 30 -7.44 1.83 0.82
C HIS A 30 -8.59 2.43 0.02
N LEU A 31 -9.32 3.39 0.60
CA LEU A 31 -10.46 4.07 -0.02
C LEU A 31 -10.40 5.57 0.28
N ASP A 32 -9.76 6.30 -0.64
CA ASP A 32 -9.67 7.76 -0.57
C ASP A 32 -10.75 8.45 -1.43
N ARG A 33 -11.56 9.30 -0.80
CA ARG A 33 -12.68 9.99 -1.46
C ARG A 33 -12.22 10.92 -2.57
N MET A 34 -11.09 11.60 -2.39
CA MET A 34 -10.59 12.57 -3.37
C MET A 34 -10.08 11.85 -4.62
N ALA A 35 -9.35 10.75 -4.43
CA ALA A 35 -8.90 9.87 -5.49
C ALA A 35 -10.09 9.28 -6.27
N ILE A 36 -11.11 8.72 -5.59
CA ILE A 36 -12.29 8.18 -6.26
C ILE A 36 -12.97 9.22 -7.14
N LYS A 37 -13.17 10.44 -6.62
CA LYS A 37 -13.78 11.54 -7.40
C LYS A 37 -12.94 11.91 -8.62
N ALA A 38 -11.63 12.06 -8.46
CA ALA A 38 -10.72 12.39 -9.55
C ALA A 38 -10.64 11.27 -10.62
N LEU A 39 -10.77 10.02 -10.21
CA LEU A 39 -10.71 8.85 -11.09
C LEU A 39 -12.05 8.55 -11.79
N THR A 40 -13.17 9.11 -11.31
CA THR A 40 -14.51 8.74 -11.79
C THR A 40 -14.66 8.90 -13.30
N ASP A 41 -14.07 9.94 -13.89
CA ASP A 41 -14.16 10.19 -15.33
C ASP A 41 -13.13 9.39 -16.16
N LYS A 42 -12.02 8.96 -15.54
CA LYS A 42 -10.96 8.17 -16.17
C LYS A 42 -11.23 6.65 -16.13
N THR A 43 -12.11 6.21 -15.24
CA THR A 43 -12.35 4.78 -14.96
C THR A 43 -13.65 4.27 -15.59
N GLU A 44 -13.60 3.11 -16.24
CA GLU A 44 -14.80 2.43 -16.77
C GLU A 44 -15.55 1.64 -15.69
N HIS A 45 -14.82 0.89 -14.84
CA HIS A 45 -15.41 0.08 -13.78
C HIS A 45 -14.73 0.24 -12.42
N PHE A 46 -15.52 0.27 -11.34
CA PHE A 46 -15.05 0.10 -9.97
C PHE A 46 -15.53 -1.24 -9.46
N LEU A 47 -14.61 -2.13 -9.10
CA LEU A 47 -14.89 -3.43 -8.51
C LEU A 47 -14.68 -3.33 -7.01
N ALA A 48 -15.71 -3.62 -6.24
CA ALA A 48 -15.70 -3.40 -4.80
C ALA A 48 -16.38 -4.55 -4.05
N PRO A 49 -16.04 -4.78 -2.77
CA PRO A 49 -16.82 -5.65 -1.90
C PRO A 49 -18.20 -5.06 -1.63
N LEU A 50 -19.14 -5.90 -1.18
CA LEU A 50 -20.48 -5.46 -0.77
C LEU A 50 -20.44 -4.27 0.22
N GLY A 51 -21.28 -3.25 -0.02
CA GLY A 51 -21.40 -2.03 0.79
C GLY A 51 -20.34 -0.96 0.49
N VAL A 52 -19.16 -1.34 0.00
CA VAL A 52 -18.14 -0.37 -0.44
C VAL A 52 -18.62 0.34 -1.71
N GLY A 53 -19.24 -0.39 -2.64
CA GLY A 53 -19.79 0.21 -3.86
C GLY A 53 -20.94 1.19 -3.59
N ASP A 54 -21.75 0.95 -2.56
CA ASP A 54 -22.78 1.90 -2.13
C ASP A 54 -22.15 3.24 -1.71
N THR A 55 -21.02 3.19 -0.98
CA THR A 55 -20.23 4.37 -0.62
C THR A 55 -19.70 5.12 -1.85
N LEU A 56 -19.26 4.40 -2.90
CA LEU A 56 -18.83 5.03 -4.15
C LEU A 56 -19.98 5.77 -4.85
N ILE A 57 -21.16 5.17 -4.88
CA ILE A 57 -22.37 5.76 -5.48
C ILE A 57 -22.76 7.02 -4.71
N GLU A 58 -22.74 6.98 -3.37
CA GLU A 58 -22.97 8.15 -2.52
C GLU A 58 -21.96 9.28 -2.77
N TRP A 59 -20.73 8.96 -3.16
CA TRP A 59 -19.70 9.94 -3.50
C TRP A 59 -19.82 10.51 -4.91
N GLY A 60 -20.74 9.98 -5.73
CA GLY A 60 -21.05 10.47 -7.07
C GLY A 60 -20.56 9.59 -8.21
N VAL A 61 -20.02 8.38 -7.95
CA VAL A 61 -19.69 7.44 -9.02
C VAL A 61 -21.00 6.93 -9.65
N PRO A 62 -21.17 7.01 -10.99
CA PRO A 62 -22.36 6.49 -11.64
C PRO A 62 -22.56 5.00 -11.35
N ALA A 63 -23.76 4.61 -10.90
CA ALA A 63 -24.03 3.23 -10.46
C ALA A 63 -23.70 2.15 -11.50
N HIS A 64 -23.85 2.45 -12.81
CA HIS A 64 -23.50 1.51 -13.88
C HIS A 64 -21.99 1.23 -14.01
N LYS A 65 -21.14 2.06 -13.40
CA LYS A 65 -19.69 1.82 -13.32
C LYS A 65 -19.31 0.94 -12.13
N VAL A 66 -20.19 0.76 -11.13
CA VAL A 66 -19.87 0.06 -9.89
C VAL A 66 -20.34 -1.39 -9.97
N ARG A 67 -19.43 -2.34 -9.68
CA ARG A 67 -19.74 -3.76 -9.53
C ARG A 67 -19.39 -4.18 -8.10
N GLN A 68 -20.38 -4.65 -7.36
CA GLN A 68 -20.21 -5.13 -5.99
C GLN A 68 -20.19 -6.65 -5.97
N LEU A 69 -19.22 -7.22 -5.26
CA LEU A 69 -19.03 -8.66 -5.15
C LEU A 69 -19.00 -9.10 -3.69
N ASP A 70 -19.69 -10.20 -3.40
CA ASP A 70 -19.47 -11.00 -2.20
C ASP A 70 -18.27 -11.93 -2.40
N TRP A 71 -17.78 -12.55 -1.33
CA TRP A 71 -16.73 -13.56 -1.44
C TRP A 71 -17.13 -14.70 -2.36
N TRP A 72 -16.16 -15.15 -3.13
CA TRP A 72 -16.25 -16.18 -4.16
C TRP A 72 -17.10 -15.81 -5.37
N GLN A 73 -17.60 -14.58 -5.45
CA GLN A 73 -18.19 -14.05 -6.68
C GLN A 73 -17.10 -13.52 -7.60
N SER A 74 -17.32 -13.65 -8.90
CA SER A 74 -16.41 -13.14 -9.92
C SER A 74 -17.10 -12.21 -10.93
N THR A 75 -16.28 -11.41 -11.60
CA THR A 75 -16.70 -10.57 -12.71
C THR A 75 -15.57 -10.45 -13.73
N GLU A 76 -15.91 -10.23 -14.99
CA GLU A 76 -14.92 -10.07 -16.06
C GLU A 76 -14.89 -8.62 -16.54
N VAL A 77 -13.69 -8.05 -16.67
CA VAL A 77 -13.46 -6.74 -17.28
C VAL A 77 -12.33 -6.85 -18.28
N ALA A 78 -12.61 -6.50 -19.54
CA ALA A 78 -11.62 -6.49 -20.62
C ALA A 78 -10.87 -7.84 -20.82
N GLY A 79 -11.57 -8.97 -20.63
CA GLY A 79 -11.00 -10.31 -20.75
C GLY A 79 -10.24 -10.82 -19.52
N ILE A 80 -10.17 -10.03 -18.45
CA ILE A 80 -9.56 -10.40 -17.17
C ILE A 80 -10.67 -10.72 -16.18
N GLU A 81 -10.62 -11.90 -15.58
CA GLU A 81 -11.53 -12.30 -14.51
C GLU A 81 -10.97 -11.84 -13.15
N PHE A 82 -11.86 -11.24 -12.35
CA PHE A 82 -11.60 -10.80 -10.99
C PHE A 82 -12.53 -11.56 -10.07
N VAL A 83 -11.98 -12.26 -9.09
CA VAL A 83 -12.74 -12.96 -8.04
C VAL A 83 -12.48 -12.27 -6.72
N ALA A 84 -13.54 -11.81 -6.05
CA ALA A 84 -13.43 -11.35 -4.67
C ALA A 84 -13.29 -12.57 -3.76
N THR A 85 -12.21 -12.66 -2.99
CA THR A 85 -11.96 -13.78 -2.07
C THR A 85 -11.92 -13.30 -0.62
N PRO A 86 -12.12 -14.18 0.37
CA PRO A 86 -12.07 -13.79 1.77
C PRO A 86 -10.74 -13.16 2.18
N SER A 87 -10.80 -12.32 3.21
CA SER A 87 -9.65 -11.82 3.98
C SER A 87 -10.05 -11.82 5.47
N GLN A 88 -9.06 -11.86 6.36
CA GLN A 88 -9.25 -11.73 7.81
C GLN A 88 -9.00 -10.28 8.23
N HIS A 89 -9.99 -9.41 8.04
CA HIS A 89 -9.89 -7.99 8.38
C HIS A 89 -11.23 -7.46 8.90
N PHE A 90 -11.41 -6.14 8.92
CA PHE A 90 -12.64 -5.48 9.35
C PHE A 90 -12.90 -4.24 8.47
N SER A 91 -14.01 -3.55 8.71
CA SER A 91 -14.31 -2.28 8.02
C SER A 91 -14.81 -1.22 8.99
N GLY A 92 -14.71 0.05 8.59
CA GLY A 92 -15.24 1.20 9.33
C GLY A 92 -14.49 2.50 9.03
N ARG A 93 -15.22 3.61 8.92
CA ARG A 93 -14.66 4.95 8.68
C ARG A 93 -15.05 5.97 9.75
N THR A 94 -16.02 5.62 10.59
CA THR A 94 -16.64 6.46 11.62
C THR A 94 -16.86 5.62 12.90
N LEU A 95 -17.39 6.25 13.94
CA LEU A 95 -17.69 5.54 15.20
C LEU A 95 -18.91 4.59 15.12
N LEU A 96 -19.69 4.65 14.04
CA LEU A 96 -21.02 4.01 13.94
C LEU A 96 -21.16 3.06 12.74
N ASP A 97 -20.07 2.81 12.00
CA ASP A 97 -20.08 2.03 10.77
C ASP A 97 -19.12 0.83 10.76
N SER A 98 -18.65 0.42 11.94
CA SER A 98 -17.84 -0.78 12.09
C SER A 98 -18.54 -2.00 11.48
N ASN A 99 -17.83 -2.72 10.60
CA ASN A 99 -18.26 -3.95 9.91
C ASN A 99 -19.57 -3.83 9.13
N ARG A 100 -19.94 -2.62 8.67
CA ARG A 100 -21.13 -2.41 7.82
C ARG A 100 -20.89 -2.67 6.35
N THR A 101 -19.63 -2.73 5.91
CA THR A 101 -19.24 -3.12 4.55
C THR A 101 -18.34 -4.34 4.59
N LEU A 102 -18.32 -5.11 3.51
CA LEU A 102 -17.42 -6.24 3.34
C LEU A 102 -15.97 -5.76 3.09
N TRP A 103 -15.02 -6.65 3.32
CA TRP A 103 -13.60 -6.54 2.94
C TRP A 103 -13.23 -7.79 2.14
N ALA A 104 -12.32 -7.69 1.18
CA ALA A 104 -11.92 -8.81 0.33
C ALA A 104 -10.46 -8.72 -0.09
N SER A 105 -9.88 -9.89 -0.32
CA SER A 105 -8.74 -10.06 -1.21
C SER A 105 -9.22 -10.28 -2.65
N TRP A 106 -8.32 -10.26 -3.63
CA TRP A 106 -8.65 -10.43 -5.03
C TRP A 106 -7.76 -11.45 -5.72
N VAL A 107 -8.40 -12.37 -6.44
CA VAL A 107 -7.77 -13.22 -7.44
C VAL A 107 -7.98 -12.57 -8.81
N ILE A 108 -6.91 -12.41 -9.57
CA ILE A 108 -6.88 -11.78 -10.89
C ILE A 108 -6.36 -12.80 -11.90
N ILE A 109 -7.17 -13.06 -12.93
CA ILE A 109 -6.98 -14.14 -13.89
C ILE A 109 -6.94 -13.55 -15.29
N ASP A 110 -5.79 -13.64 -15.95
CA ASP A 110 -5.58 -13.21 -17.34
C ASP A 110 -4.96 -14.37 -18.15
N GLY A 111 -5.79 -15.12 -18.87
CA GLY A 111 -5.37 -16.33 -19.57
C GLY A 111 -4.79 -17.36 -18.60
N ASP A 112 -3.49 -17.64 -18.72
CA ASP A 112 -2.75 -18.55 -17.83
C ASP A 112 -2.10 -17.84 -16.63
N GLN A 113 -2.08 -16.50 -16.61
CA GLN A 113 -1.48 -15.73 -15.53
C GLN A 113 -2.43 -15.64 -14.34
N ARG A 114 -1.88 -15.80 -13.13
CA ARG A 114 -2.63 -15.73 -11.87
C ARG A 114 -1.94 -14.75 -10.93
N ILE A 115 -2.63 -13.68 -10.54
CA ILE A 115 -2.14 -12.70 -9.57
C ILE A 115 -3.09 -12.68 -8.37
N PHE A 116 -2.53 -12.63 -7.17
CA PHE A 116 -3.27 -12.44 -5.92
C PHE A 116 -2.96 -11.09 -5.31
N PHE A 117 -3.99 -10.37 -4.84
CA PHE A 117 -3.86 -9.14 -4.07
C PHE A 117 -4.56 -9.31 -2.73
N SER A 118 -3.82 -9.23 -1.62
CA SER A 118 -4.35 -9.55 -0.29
C SER A 118 -5.36 -8.53 0.23
N GLY A 119 -5.30 -7.27 -0.23
CA GLY A 119 -5.81 -6.16 0.58
C GLY A 119 -5.07 -6.12 1.92
N ASP A 120 -5.78 -5.73 2.97
CA ASP A 120 -5.30 -5.94 4.34
C ASP A 120 -5.91 -7.21 4.93
N SER A 121 -5.13 -7.95 5.71
CA SER A 121 -5.54 -9.22 6.30
C SER A 121 -4.60 -9.65 7.43
N GLY A 122 -5.17 -10.20 8.50
CA GLY A 122 -4.49 -11.13 9.38
C GLY A 122 -4.32 -12.50 8.70
N TYR A 123 -3.56 -13.38 9.34
CA TYR A 123 -3.43 -14.76 8.85
C TYR A 123 -4.67 -15.59 9.14
N PHE A 124 -5.10 -16.41 8.18
CA PHE A 124 -6.23 -17.33 8.32
C PHE A 124 -6.15 -18.48 7.30
N ASP A 125 -6.84 -19.58 7.57
CA ASP A 125 -6.79 -20.81 6.74
C ASP A 125 -7.32 -20.61 5.31
N GLY A 126 -8.07 -19.53 5.04
CA GLY A 126 -8.61 -19.26 3.72
C GLY A 126 -7.55 -18.97 2.67
N PHE A 127 -6.34 -18.53 3.03
CA PHE A 127 -5.23 -18.42 2.08
C PHE A 127 -4.92 -19.76 1.42
N LYS A 128 -4.92 -20.84 2.21
CA LYS A 128 -4.71 -22.20 1.70
C LYS A 128 -5.85 -22.63 0.79
N THR A 129 -7.10 -22.38 1.17
CA THR A 129 -8.27 -22.65 0.32
C THR A 129 -8.21 -21.90 -1.01
N ILE A 130 -7.81 -20.63 -0.99
CA ILE A 130 -7.63 -19.81 -2.21
C ILE A 130 -6.51 -20.41 -3.08
N GLY A 131 -5.37 -20.79 -2.49
CA GLY A 131 -4.25 -21.41 -3.20
C GLY A 131 -4.57 -22.79 -3.80
N GLU A 132 -5.43 -23.57 -3.14
CA GLU A 132 -5.94 -24.84 -3.65
C GLU A 132 -6.90 -24.64 -4.83
N GLN A 133 -7.74 -23.60 -4.80
CA GLN A 133 -8.76 -23.35 -5.82
C GLN A 133 -8.23 -22.63 -7.06
N TYR A 134 -7.35 -21.64 -6.87
CA TYR A 134 -6.94 -20.73 -7.94
C TYR A 134 -5.43 -20.76 -8.22
N GLY A 135 -4.63 -21.30 -7.30
CA GLY A 135 -3.18 -21.35 -7.43
C GLY A 135 -2.67 -22.48 -8.36
N PRO A 136 -1.37 -22.48 -8.67
CA PRO A 136 -0.34 -21.57 -8.16
C PRO A 136 -0.45 -20.16 -8.76
N PHE A 137 -0.15 -19.15 -7.94
CA PHE A 137 -0.09 -17.75 -8.39
C PHE A 137 1.30 -17.41 -8.92
N ASP A 138 1.37 -16.68 -10.04
CA ASP A 138 2.63 -16.14 -10.55
C ASP A 138 3.17 -15.02 -9.67
N LEU A 139 2.27 -14.21 -9.11
CA LEU A 139 2.59 -13.10 -8.22
C LEU A 139 1.56 -12.99 -7.09
N THR A 140 2.03 -12.85 -5.86
CA THR A 140 1.19 -12.51 -4.71
C THR A 140 1.63 -11.16 -4.16
N LEU A 141 0.73 -10.17 -4.21
CA LEU A 141 0.88 -8.88 -3.57
C LEU A 141 0.32 -9.02 -2.14
N MET A 142 1.22 -9.15 -1.16
CA MET A 142 0.87 -9.50 0.20
C MET A 142 1.16 -8.35 1.16
N GLU A 143 0.17 -7.96 1.96
CA GLU A 143 0.37 -7.03 3.07
C GLU A 143 1.54 -7.48 3.94
N THR A 144 2.47 -6.55 4.19
CA THR A 144 3.65 -6.74 5.04
C THR A 144 4.00 -5.41 5.68
N GLY A 145 3.20 -4.98 6.65
CA GLY A 145 3.35 -3.70 7.35
C GLY A 145 2.20 -3.50 8.34
N ALA A 146 2.17 -2.36 9.02
CA ALA A 146 1.14 -2.00 10.00
C ALA A 146 0.86 -3.05 11.10
N TYR A 147 1.76 -4.02 11.29
CA TYR A 147 1.56 -5.14 12.21
C TYR A 147 1.95 -4.80 13.64
N ASN A 148 1.32 -5.44 14.60
CA ASN A 148 1.74 -5.44 15.99
C ASN A 148 1.25 -6.73 16.67
N VAL A 149 1.94 -7.16 17.71
CA VAL A 149 1.56 -8.31 18.53
C VAL A 149 0.19 -8.12 19.21
N GLU A 150 -0.29 -6.88 19.35
CA GLU A 150 -1.59 -6.54 19.93
C GLU A 150 -2.77 -6.76 18.98
N TRP A 151 -2.56 -6.83 17.65
CA TRP A 151 -3.62 -7.06 16.65
C TRP A 151 -3.25 -8.09 15.57
N PRO A 152 -2.84 -9.31 15.97
CA PRO A 152 -2.31 -10.33 15.05
C PRO A 152 -3.37 -10.92 14.09
N HIS A 153 -4.65 -10.61 14.33
CA HIS A 153 -5.78 -11.07 13.52
C HIS A 153 -6.26 -10.03 12.51
N VAL A 154 -5.55 -8.90 12.38
CA VAL A 154 -5.94 -7.78 11.51
C VAL A 154 -4.87 -7.48 10.48
N HIS A 155 -3.60 -7.51 10.92
CA HIS A 155 -2.41 -7.30 10.09
C HIS A 155 -1.41 -8.43 10.34
N MET A 156 -0.81 -8.95 9.28
CA MET A 156 0.11 -10.08 9.36
C MET A 156 1.50 -9.65 9.84
N GLN A 157 2.05 -10.41 10.78
CA GLN A 157 3.50 -10.41 11.00
C GLN A 157 4.22 -10.91 9.73
N PRO A 158 5.47 -10.49 9.45
CA PRO A 158 6.20 -10.94 8.26
C PRO A 158 6.27 -12.47 8.10
N GLU A 159 6.36 -13.23 9.19
CA GLU A 159 6.32 -14.70 9.18
C GLU A 159 4.97 -15.22 8.66
N GLN A 160 3.88 -14.56 9.04
CA GLN A 160 2.54 -14.89 8.59
C GLN A 160 2.32 -14.50 7.13
N THR A 161 2.85 -13.36 6.68
CA THR A 161 2.85 -12.97 5.26
C THR A 161 3.55 -14.04 4.42
N LEU A 162 4.73 -14.50 4.84
CA LEU A 162 5.47 -15.56 4.14
C LEU A 162 4.67 -16.86 4.11
N GLN A 163 4.07 -17.27 5.25
CA GLN A 163 3.25 -18.47 5.30
C GLN A 163 2.02 -18.35 4.38
N ALA A 164 1.34 -17.21 4.36
CA ALA A 164 0.21 -16.97 3.48
C ALA A 164 0.60 -17.04 1.99
N HIS A 165 1.78 -16.51 1.63
CA HIS A 165 2.34 -16.67 0.28
C HIS A 165 2.56 -18.14 -0.10
N LEU A 166 3.11 -18.94 0.82
CA LEU A 166 3.32 -20.38 0.60
C LEU A 166 2.00 -21.14 0.45
N ASP A 167 0.99 -20.81 1.28
CA ASP A 167 -0.34 -21.40 1.24
C ASP A 167 -1.10 -21.06 -0.04
N LEU A 168 -0.92 -19.84 -0.55
CA LEU A 168 -1.39 -19.42 -1.87
C LEU A 168 -0.65 -20.15 -3.00
N ARG A 169 0.47 -20.83 -2.71
CA ARG A 169 1.36 -21.45 -3.70
C ARG A 169 1.90 -20.41 -4.69
N GLY A 170 2.25 -19.23 -4.15
CA GLY A 170 2.82 -18.13 -4.92
C GLY A 170 4.23 -18.46 -5.44
N ARG A 171 4.55 -17.97 -6.63
CA ARG A 171 5.90 -18.07 -7.22
C ARG A 171 6.77 -16.89 -6.84
N TRP A 172 6.23 -15.67 -6.94
CA TRP A 172 6.89 -14.44 -6.53
C TRP A 172 6.07 -13.72 -5.46
N LEU A 173 6.74 -13.34 -4.37
CA LEU A 173 6.20 -12.51 -3.31
C LEU A 173 6.55 -11.04 -3.59
N LEU A 174 5.53 -10.17 -3.62
CA LEU A 174 5.70 -8.72 -3.63
C LEU A 174 5.06 -8.19 -2.32
N PRO A 175 5.87 -7.78 -1.33
CA PRO A 175 5.33 -7.23 -0.09
C PRO A 175 4.77 -5.82 -0.35
N ILE A 176 3.54 -5.57 0.10
CA ILE A 176 2.84 -4.27 0.01
C ILE A 176 2.46 -3.77 1.42
N HIS A 177 1.80 -2.61 1.51
CA HIS A 177 1.40 -1.97 2.78
C HIS A 177 2.60 -1.58 3.69
N ASN A 178 3.78 -1.42 3.09
CA ASN A 178 5.00 -0.97 3.74
C ASN A 178 5.50 0.36 3.14
N GLY A 179 6.37 1.05 3.87
CA GLY A 179 7.14 2.19 3.37
C GLY A 179 6.36 3.45 2.96
N THR A 180 5.04 3.49 3.16
CA THR A 180 4.21 4.63 2.72
C THR A 180 3.66 5.48 3.87
N PHE A 181 3.13 4.85 4.93
CA PHE A 181 2.49 5.54 6.06
C PHE A 181 3.00 5.00 7.40
N ASP A 182 3.00 5.86 8.41
CA ASP A 182 3.20 5.46 9.81
C ASP A 182 1.88 4.95 10.40
N LEU A 183 1.69 3.62 10.39
CA LEU A 183 0.46 2.95 10.81
C LEU A 183 0.65 1.98 11.98
N SER A 184 1.88 1.79 12.47
CA SER A 184 2.19 0.91 13.60
C SER A 184 3.48 1.33 14.30
N MET A 185 3.85 0.61 15.34
CA MET A 185 4.96 0.94 16.25
C MET A 185 6.33 0.42 15.77
N HIS A 186 6.40 -0.33 14.67
CA HIS A 186 7.66 -0.79 14.08
C HIS A 186 8.32 0.31 13.25
N ALA A 187 9.64 0.26 13.06
CA ALA A 187 10.30 1.19 12.15
C ALA A 187 9.78 1.03 10.71
N TRP A 188 9.75 2.11 9.92
CA TRP A 188 9.15 2.08 8.58
C TRP A 188 9.81 1.08 7.61
N HIS A 189 11.12 0.82 7.78
CA HIS A 189 11.91 -0.10 6.95
C HIS A 189 11.89 -1.55 7.47
N GLU A 190 11.56 -1.76 8.74
CA GLU A 190 11.59 -3.08 9.39
C GLU A 190 10.82 -4.17 8.62
N PRO A 191 9.62 -3.90 8.04
CA PRO A 191 8.91 -4.93 7.29
C PRO A 191 9.71 -5.46 6.10
N PHE A 192 10.46 -4.59 5.41
CA PHE A 192 11.30 -5.01 4.28
C PHE A 192 12.47 -5.89 4.74
N ASP A 193 13.15 -5.50 5.81
CA ASP A 193 14.29 -6.26 6.36
C ASP A 193 13.85 -7.67 6.77
N ARG A 194 12.75 -7.76 7.53
CA ARG A 194 12.26 -9.03 8.05
C ARG A 194 11.75 -9.95 6.95
N ILE A 195 10.92 -9.45 6.03
CA ILE A 195 10.36 -10.31 4.97
C ILE A 195 11.43 -10.77 3.98
N LEU A 196 12.43 -9.94 3.69
CA LEU A 196 13.54 -10.31 2.81
C LEU A 196 14.41 -11.40 3.43
N ALA A 197 14.74 -11.29 4.72
CA ALA A 197 15.49 -12.30 5.46
C ALA A 197 14.74 -13.65 5.48
N LEU A 198 13.46 -13.61 5.83
CA LEU A 198 12.58 -14.80 5.84
C LEU A 198 12.47 -15.47 4.46
N ALA A 199 12.30 -14.68 3.41
CA ALA A 199 12.23 -15.20 2.04
C ALA A 199 13.56 -15.85 1.62
N TRP A 200 14.71 -15.29 2.04
CA TRP A 200 16.01 -15.91 1.80
C TRP A 200 16.14 -17.26 2.51
N GLU A 201 15.78 -17.31 3.80
CA GLU A 201 15.86 -18.53 4.62
C GLU A 201 15.00 -19.67 4.07
N GLN A 202 13.82 -19.35 3.54
CA GLN A 202 12.87 -20.34 2.98
C GLN A 202 13.02 -20.54 1.46
N ASN A 203 14.03 -19.93 0.83
CA ASN A 203 14.26 -19.99 -0.61
C ASN A 203 13.04 -19.56 -1.46
N VAL A 204 12.32 -18.55 -0.98
CA VAL A 204 11.18 -17.92 -1.66
C VAL A 204 11.69 -16.82 -2.59
N SER A 205 11.13 -16.74 -3.80
CA SER A 205 11.43 -15.64 -4.71
C SER A 205 10.62 -14.42 -4.29
N ILE A 206 11.33 -13.35 -3.90
CA ILE A 206 10.74 -12.09 -3.46
C ILE A 206 11.22 -10.95 -4.36
N THR A 207 10.34 -9.98 -4.64
CA THR A 207 10.64 -8.76 -5.36
C THR A 207 10.36 -7.52 -4.52
N THR A 208 11.24 -6.54 -4.59
CA THR A 208 11.13 -5.26 -3.88
C THR A 208 11.42 -4.09 -4.83
N PRO A 209 10.52 -3.83 -5.80
CA PRO A 209 10.68 -2.68 -6.69
C PRO A 209 10.73 -1.39 -5.88
N VAL A 210 11.50 -0.40 -6.34
CA VAL A 210 11.42 0.96 -5.80
C VAL A 210 10.01 1.51 -6.03
N MET A 211 9.51 2.38 -5.16
CA MET A 211 8.20 3.01 -5.33
C MET A 211 8.04 3.61 -6.75
N GLY A 212 7.10 3.07 -7.53
CA GLY A 212 6.84 3.48 -8.92
C GLY A 212 7.57 2.68 -10.00
N GLN A 213 8.52 1.83 -9.63
CA GLN A 213 9.20 0.93 -10.57
C GLN A 213 8.24 -0.20 -11.00
N PRO A 214 8.11 -0.47 -12.32
CA PRO A 214 7.28 -1.57 -12.79
C PRO A 214 7.92 -2.92 -12.46
N PHE A 215 7.08 -3.90 -12.12
CA PHE A 215 7.44 -5.32 -12.05
C PHE A 215 6.79 -6.07 -13.21
N TYR A 216 7.60 -6.82 -13.97
CA TYR A 216 7.14 -7.61 -15.11
C TYR A 216 7.12 -9.09 -14.72
N VAL A 217 5.93 -9.68 -14.61
CA VAL A 217 5.76 -11.11 -14.25
C VAL A 217 6.51 -12.04 -15.22
N GLN A 218 6.61 -11.65 -16.50
CA GLN A 218 7.31 -12.43 -17.52
C GLN A 218 8.84 -12.37 -17.40
N TYR A 219 9.37 -11.34 -16.72
CA TYR A 219 10.80 -11.10 -16.51
C TYR A 219 11.06 -10.72 -15.06
N PRO A 220 10.77 -11.64 -14.11
CA PRO A 220 10.75 -11.26 -12.72
C PRO A 220 12.17 -11.03 -12.21
N CYS A 221 12.33 -9.99 -11.40
CA CYS A 221 13.59 -9.64 -10.77
C CYS A 221 13.38 -9.34 -9.28
N ARG A 222 14.40 -9.60 -8.46
CA ARG A 222 14.32 -9.33 -7.01
C ARG A 222 14.24 -7.84 -6.66
N GLY A 223 14.72 -6.95 -7.55
CA GLY A 223 14.92 -5.55 -7.22
C GLY A 223 16.17 -5.32 -6.36
N LEU A 224 16.28 -4.12 -5.80
CA LEU A 224 17.36 -3.70 -4.90
C LEU A 224 16.81 -3.49 -3.49
N THR A 225 17.67 -3.57 -2.48
CA THR A 225 17.35 -3.17 -1.09
C THR A 225 17.39 -1.65 -0.95
N TRP A 226 16.53 -0.95 -1.69
CA TRP A 226 16.57 0.50 -1.85
C TRP A 226 16.38 1.28 -0.54
N TRP A 227 15.65 0.71 0.42
CA TRP A 227 15.40 1.33 1.73
C TRP A 227 16.68 1.48 2.56
N LEU A 228 17.69 0.62 2.35
CA LEU A 228 18.98 0.72 3.04
C LEU A 228 19.80 1.95 2.61
N GLY A 229 19.49 2.54 1.45
CA GLY A 229 20.16 3.74 0.94
C GLY A 229 19.45 5.05 1.29
N VAL A 230 18.31 5.01 1.99
CA VAL A 230 17.51 6.22 2.30
C VAL A 230 18.09 7.01 3.47
N ASP A 231 18.83 6.36 4.38
CA ASP A 231 19.41 7.00 5.57
C ASP A 231 20.73 7.77 5.30
N GLU A 232 21.30 7.70 4.09
CA GLU A 232 22.56 8.42 3.77
C GLU A 232 22.37 9.92 3.46
N VAL A 233 21.15 10.45 3.47
CA VAL A 233 20.88 11.85 3.12
C VAL A 233 20.16 12.59 4.25
N ALA A 234 20.90 12.92 5.31
CA ALA A 234 20.64 14.09 6.15
C ALA A 234 21.83 14.39 7.08
N GLU A 235 22.97 14.84 6.54
CA GLU A 235 23.80 15.74 7.35
C GLU A 235 23.20 17.15 7.24
N PRO A 236 22.79 17.79 8.34
CA PRO A 236 22.35 19.17 8.30
C PRO A 236 23.51 20.05 7.83
N GLU A 237 23.26 20.95 6.88
CA GLU A 237 24.23 21.98 6.51
C GLU A 237 24.65 22.74 7.79
N PRO A 238 25.96 22.96 8.02
CA PRO A 238 26.40 23.72 9.19
C PRO A 238 25.83 25.14 9.13
N GLU A 239 25.21 25.57 10.22
CA GLU A 239 24.68 26.93 10.35
C GLU A 239 25.79 27.97 10.06
N PRO A 240 25.48 29.07 9.32
CA PRO A 240 26.45 30.12 9.09
C PRO A 240 26.82 30.81 10.41
N GLU A 241 28.12 31.01 10.65
CA GLU A 241 28.64 31.67 11.86
C GLU A 241 28.02 33.05 12.07
N PRO A 242 27.70 33.44 13.32
CA PRO A 242 27.11 34.73 13.59
C PRO A 242 28.12 35.87 13.33
N GLU A 243 27.71 36.85 12.52
CA GLU A 243 28.48 38.07 12.24
C GLU A 243 28.85 38.79 13.54
N GLN A 244 30.16 38.91 13.78
CA GLN A 244 30.71 39.68 14.89
C GLN A 244 30.33 41.17 14.73
N HIS A 245 29.36 41.62 15.53
CA HIS A 245 29.01 43.03 15.63
C HIS A 245 30.22 43.84 16.11
N GLY A 246 30.67 44.75 15.25
CA GLY A 246 31.75 45.69 15.51
C GLY A 246 31.51 46.51 16.79
N ARG A 247 32.57 46.63 17.59
CA ARG A 247 32.60 47.46 18.80
C ARG A 247 32.23 48.91 18.46
N VAL A 248 31.15 49.36 19.08
CA VAL A 248 30.73 50.77 19.15
C VAL A 248 31.81 51.59 19.85
N THR A 249 32.20 52.68 19.19
CA THR A 249 33.15 53.71 19.60
C THR A 249 32.75 54.40 20.89
N ASN A 250 33.71 54.56 21.81
CA ASN A 250 33.51 55.27 23.08
C ASN A 250 33.77 56.79 22.91
N CYS A 251 32.81 57.58 23.36
CA CYS A 251 32.81 59.05 23.42
C CYS A 251 34.00 59.65 24.19
N LYS A 252 34.55 60.78 23.70
CA LYS A 252 35.03 61.87 24.55
C LYS A 252 34.66 63.25 23.97
N CYS A 253 33.98 64.01 24.81
CA CYS A 253 33.50 65.38 24.64
C CYS A 253 34.63 66.44 24.75
N PRO A 254 34.35 67.72 24.45
CA PRO A 254 35.27 68.66 23.80
C PRO A 254 36.00 69.61 24.77
N ARG A 255 37.07 70.25 24.28
CA ARG A 255 37.55 71.55 24.80
C ARG A 255 38.01 72.49 23.69
N GLN A 256 37.79 73.76 23.98
CA GLN A 256 37.73 74.98 23.17
C GLN A 256 39.08 75.57 22.73
N ASN A 257 38.98 76.36 21.65
CA ASN A 257 39.63 77.65 21.33
C ASN A 257 41.16 77.80 21.44
N ALA A 258 41.82 77.99 20.29
CA ALA A 258 42.44 79.24 19.81
C ALA A 258 43.15 78.97 18.47
#